data_AF-A0A6P0MR95-F1
#
_entry.id   AF-A0A6P0MR95-F1
#
_cell.length_a   1.000
_cell.length_b   1.000
_cell.length_c   1.000
_cell.angle_alpha   90.00
_cell.angle_beta   90.00
_cell.angle_gamma   90.00
#
_symmetry.space_group_name_H-M   'P 1'
#
loop_
_entity.id
_entity.type
_entity.pdbx_description
1 polymer ?
#
loop_
_entity_poly.entity_id
_entity_poly.type
_entity_poly.pdbx_seq_one_letter_code
_entity_poly.pdbx_strand_id
1 'polypeptide(L)'
;MNYPSYVYPNRSSRDRYSLVSFEDLPVDALPFFILWRGTLYTPSSDHIPIDLAAAQAWLNDDSQKQAYKQEKLRLESGSNNESGSVNIENENVVAQQAVALTFEQIFYNSNLLGTGAVCRLPGGNWALEKRDSIFYKDLEVVSGALMTHQTNVSLQLYETFSYQNPAVINDVVRWKVNLNEGSYSLFLLGSPSTNRGIIALEIDNINQGTVDWYSSVFQYNITKIMPFVITTNGEHFIDLKVVGKNAASSDYFNVVTKLWIK
;
A
#
# COMPACT_ATOMS: atom_id res chain seq x y z
N MET A 1 -45.03 -27.87 24.07
CA MET A 1 -44.88 -26.72 23.15
C MET A 1 -43.48 -26.82 22.57
N ASN A 2 -43.39 -27.27 21.32
CA ASN A 2 -42.14 -27.49 20.58
C ASN A 2 -41.78 -26.22 19.82
N TYR A 3 -40.54 -25.75 19.95
CA TYR A 3 -39.99 -24.72 19.06
C TYR A 3 -39.36 -25.40 17.83
N PRO A 4 -39.55 -24.87 16.61
CA PRO A 4 -38.87 -25.40 15.44
C PRO A 4 -37.40 -24.99 15.45
N SER A 5 -36.53 -25.96 15.20
CA SER A 5 -35.11 -25.79 14.94
C SER A 5 -34.89 -25.08 13.60
N TYR A 6 -34.14 -23.99 13.61
CA TYR A 6 -33.65 -23.38 12.38
C TYR A 6 -32.47 -24.19 11.84
N VAL A 7 -32.69 -24.82 10.70
CA VAL A 7 -31.65 -25.43 9.87
C VAL A 7 -30.96 -24.30 9.09
N TYR A 8 -29.68 -24.05 9.37
CA TYR A 8 -28.86 -23.20 8.52
C TYR A 8 -28.53 -23.94 7.22
N PRO A 9 -28.74 -23.35 6.03
CA PRO A 9 -28.26 -23.95 4.81
C PRO A 9 -26.73 -23.86 4.74
N ASN A 10 -26.13 -25.03 4.59
CA ASN A 10 -24.72 -25.22 4.25
C ASN A 10 -24.40 -24.49 2.93
N ARG A 11 -23.77 -23.31 3.01
CA ARG A 11 -23.23 -22.60 1.85
C ARG A 11 -21.79 -23.06 1.58
N SER A 12 -21.64 -24.21 0.93
CA SER A 12 -20.43 -24.55 0.20
C SER A 12 -20.57 -24.10 -1.26
N SER A 13 -20.12 -22.89 -1.56
CA SER A 13 -19.74 -22.49 -2.93
C SER A 13 -18.55 -21.54 -2.80
N ARG A 14 -17.38 -22.12 -2.47
CA ARG A 14 -16.12 -21.50 -2.83
C ARG A 14 -15.92 -21.73 -4.31
N ASP A 15 -15.61 -20.66 -5.02
CA ASP A 15 -15.17 -20.66 -6.40
C ASP A 15 -14.12 -21.75 -6.61
N ARG A 16 -14.46 -22.72 -7.45
CA ARG A 16 -13.49 -23.69 -7.98
C ARG A 16 -12.68 -22.94 -9.02
N TYR A 17 -11.48 -22.49 -8.66
CA TYR A 17 -10.43 -22.34 -9.66
C TYR A 17 -10.13 -23.74 -10.18
N SER A 18 -10.47 -23.99 -11.45
CA SER A 18 -9.97 -25.14 -12.17
C SER A 18 -8.46 -24.96 -12.35
N LEU A 19 -7.67 -25.73 -11.61
CA LEU A 19 -6.29 -26.02 -11.99
C LEU A 19 -6.35 -26.75 -13.33
N VAL A 20 -5.93 -26.07 -14.39
CA VAL A 20 -5.58 -26.74 -15.64
C VAL A 20 -4.33 -27.55 -15.35
N SER A 21 -4.40 -28.88 -15.44
CA SER A 21 -3.21 -29.72 -15.35
C SER A 21 -2.32 -29.46 -16.57
N PHE A 22 -1.02 -29.37 -16.33
CA PHE A 22 0.00 -29.10 -17.35
C PHE A 22 0.09 -30.15 -18.47
N GLU A 23 -0.62 -31.27 -18.31
CA GLU A 23 -0.64 -32.40 -19.24
C GLU A 23 -1.54 -32.15 -20.47
N ASP A 24 -2.37 -31.11 -20.46
CA ASP A 24 -3.32 -30.78 -21.54
C ASP A 24 -2.83 -29.69 -22.51
N LEU A 25 -1.57 -29.26 -22.41
CA LEU A 25 -0.99 -28.26 -23.31
C LEU A 25 -0.20 -28.93 -24.43
N PRO A 26 -0.38 -28.52 -25.71
CA PRO A 26 0.47 -29.00 -26.79
C PRO A 26 1.93 -28.61 -26.55
N VAL A 27 2.85 -29.53 -26.82
CA VAL A 27 4.31 -29.45 -26.56
C VAL A 27 4.96 -28.20 -27.19
N ASP A 28 4.29 -27.60 -28.15
CA ASP A 28 4.77 -26.49 -28.98
C ASP A 28 4.55 -25.10 -28.31
N ALA A 29 3.84 -25.03 -27.17
CA ALA A 29 3.51 -23.78 -26.48
C ALA A 29 4.54 -23.35 -25.41
N LEU A 30 5.68 -24.03 -25.29
CA LEU A 30 6.69 -23.78 -24.26
C LEU A 30 7.94 -23.12 -24.87
N PRO A 31 7.99 -21.78 -24.90
CA PRO A 31 9.05 -21.11 -24.14
C PRO A 31 8.61 -19.74 -23.61
N PHE A 32 7.62 -19.67 -22.71
CA PHE A 32 7.22 -18.41 -22.08
C PHE A 32 6.79 -18.57 -20.62
N PHE A 33 7.63 -19.14 -19.75
CA PHE A 33 7.41 -19.03 -18.30
C PHE A 33 8.75 -19.09 -17.54
N ILE A 34 9.38 -17.94 -17.29
CA ILE A 34 10.24 -17.81 -16.12
C ILE A 34 9.31 -17.43 -14.97
N LEU A 35 8.80 -18.44 -14.28
CA LEU A 35 8.00 -18.26 -13.07
C LEU A 35 8.97 -17.97 -11.91
N TRP A 36 9.08 -16.70 -11.52
CA TRP A 36 9.79 -16.30 -10.30
C TRP A 36 9.04 -16.84 -9.08
N ARG A 37 9.47 -17.98 -8.51
CA ARG A 37 9.04 -18.42 -7.18
C ARG A 37 9.88 -17.71 -6.11
N GLY A 38 9.57 -16.44 -5.89
CA GLY A 38 10.01 -15.69 -4.73
C GLY A 38 8.78 -15.26 -3.92
N THR A 39 8.21 -16.14 -3.11
CA THR A 39 7.31 -15.72 -2.03
C THR A 39 8.15 -15.00 -0.97
N LEU A 40 8.34 -13.68 -1.13
CA LEU A 40 8.64 -12.83 0.02
C LEU A 40 7.31 -12.62 0.76
N TYR A 41 7.16 -13.30 1.88
CA TYR A 41 6.08 -13.03 2.81
C TYR A 41 6.47 -11.79 3.61
N THR A 42 6.01 -10.61 3.19
CA THR A 42 6.00 -9.43 4.07
C THR A 42 4.58 -9.27 4.64
N PRO A 43 4.41 -9.13 5.96
CA PRO A 43 3.11 -8.95 6.58
C PRO A 43 2.67 -7.49 6.43
N SER A 44 2.41 -7.06 5.20
CA SER A 44 1.71 -5.80 4.89
C SER A 44 1.08 -5.96 3.51
N SER A 45 -0.25 -6.01 3.48
CA SER A 45 -1.09 -6.36 2.33
C SER A 45 -1.13 -5.31 1.20
N ASP A 46 -0.09 -4.49 1.04
CA ASP A 46 -0.02 -3.52 -0.05
C ASP A 46 0.61 -4.19 -1.28
N HIS A 47 -0.17 -5.06 -1.93
CA HIS A 47 0.18 -5.56 -3.25
C HIS A 47 -0.01 -4.43 -4.26
N ILE A 48 1.09 -3.90 -4.79
CA ILE A 48 1.04 -3.05 -5.98
C ILE A 48 0.60 -3.96 -7.14
N PRO A 49 -0.56 -3.73 -7.77
CA PRO A 49 -0.95 -4.52 -8.92
C PRO A 49 0.04 -4.24 -10.05
N ILE A 50 0.69 -5.30 -10.55
CA ILE A 50 1.46 -5.23 -11.78
C ILE A 50 0.45 -5.07 -12.92
N ASP A 51 0.52 -3.97 -13.66
CA ASP A 51 -0.27 -3.77 -14.87
C ASP A 51 0.28 -4.68 -15.97
N LEU A 52 -0.26 -5.90 -16.05
CA LEU A 52 0.11 -6.89 -17.07
C LEU A 52 -0.10 -6.36 -18.49
N ALA A 53 -1.06 -5.47 -18.72
CA ALA A 53 -1.33 -4.92 -20.04
C ALA A 53 -0.22 -3.95 -20.46
N ALA A 54 0.25 -3.09 -19.55
CA ALA A 54 1.39 -2.21 -19.80
C ALA A 54 2.69 -2.99 -20.05
N ALA A 55 2.93 -4.05 -19.26
CA ALA A 55 4.10 -4.92 -19.45
C ALA A 55 4.05 -5.65 -20.81
N GLN A 56 2.89 -6.16 -21.21
CA GLN A 56 2.71 -6.81 -22.51
C GLN A 56 2.83 -5.82 -23.68
N ALA A 57 2.34 -4.59 -23.52
CA ALA A 57 2.49 -3.54 -24.53
C ALA A 57 3.95 -3.16 -24.75
N TRP A 58 4.74 -3.06 -23.68
CA TRP A 58 6.19 -2.79 -23.77
C TRP A 58 6.95 -3.91 -24.49
N LEU A 59 6.64 -5.18 -24.19
CA LEU A 59 7.24 -6.32 -24.89
C LEU A 59 6.87 -6.38 -26.39
N ASN A 60 5.71 -5.84 -26.74
CA ASN A 60 5.21 -5.81 -28.10
C ASN A 60 5.68 -4.57 -28.89
N ASP A 61 6.31 -3.58 -28.25
CA ASP A 61 6.80 -2.38 -28.92
C ASP A 61 8.05 -2.68 -29.75
N ASP A 62 7.88 -2.69 -31.07
CA ASP A 62 8.96 -2.96 -32.02
C ASP A 62 10.06 -1.89 -31.98
N SER A 63 9.79 -0.68 -31.52
CA SER A 63 10.81 0.37 -31.40
C SER A 63 11.89 0.00 -30.37
N GLN A 64 11.50 -0.65 -29.27
CA GLN A 64 12.42 -1.13 -28.24
C GLN A 64 13.26 -2.29 -28.74
N LYS A 65 12.65 -3.20 -29.51
CA LYS A 65 13.36 -4.30 -30.18
C LYS A 65 14.38 -3.78 -31.18
N GLN A 66 14.07 -2.71 -31.92
CA GLN A 66 15.00 -2.09 -32.86
C GLN A 66 16.13 -1.35 -32.15
N ALA A 67 15.85 -0.62 -31.07
CA ALA A 67 16.88 0.04 -30.26
C ALA A 67 17.89 -0.98 -29.69
N TYR A 68 17.39 -2.13 -29.20
CA TYR A 68 18.25 -3.22 -28.75
C TYR A 68 19.11 -3.81 -29.88
N LYS A 69 18.54 -4.04 -31.07
CA LYS A 69 19.28 -4.53 -32.24
C LYS A 69 20.41 -3.59 -32.64
N GLN A 70 20.17 -2.28 -32.61
CA GLN A 70 21.20 -1.27 -32.93
C GLN A 70 22.34 -1.25 -31.92
N GLU A 71 22.03 -1.37 -30.62
CA GLU A 71 23.06 -1.42 -29.58
C GLU A 71 23.88 -2.72 -29.64
N LYS A 72 23.23 -3.86 -29.94
CA LYS A 72 23.91 -5.14 -30.19
C LYS A 72 24.88 -5.03 -31.38
N LEU A 73 24.44 -4.49 -32.51
CA LEU A 73 25.28 -4.25 -33.69
C LEU A 73 26.46 -3.31 -33.37
N ARG A 74 26.23 -2.26 -32.57
CA ARG A 74 27.29 -1.35 -32.12
C ARG A 74 28.35 -2.10 -31.32
N LEU A 75 27.94 -2.93 -30.36
CA LEU A 75 28.85 -3.72 -29.53
C LEU A 75 29.63 -4.77 -30.35
N GLU A 76 28.96 -5.43 -31.30
CA GLU A 76 29.59 -6.42 -32.18
C GLU A 76 30.59 -5.77 -33.15
N SER A 77 30.28 -4.59 -33.70
CA SER A 77 31.20 -3.84 -34.58
C SER A 77 32.42 -3.25 -33.86
N GLY A 78 32.35 -3.12 -32.53
CA GLY A 78 33.47 -2.69 -31.69
C GLY A 78 34.48 -3.80 -31.39
N SER A 79 34.15 -5.07 -31.67
CA SER A 79 34.97 -6.25 -31.36
C SER A 79 35.81 -6.70 -32.57
N ASN A 80 36.60 -5.80 -33.15
CA ASN A 80 37.63 -6.18 -34.11
C ASN A 80 38.89 -6.62 -33.36
N ASN A 81 38.91 -7.87 -32.89
CA ASN A 81 40.11 -8.72 -32.75
C ASN A 81 39.72 -10.00 -32.00
N GLU A 82 39.33 -11.03 -32.75
CA GLU A 82 39.77 -12.42 -32.63
C GLU A 82 38.83 -13.33 -33.43
N SER A 83 39.41 -14.03 -34.39
CA SER A 83 38.74 -14.96 -35.28
C SER A 83 38.30 -16.22 -34.53
N GLY A 84 37.11 -16.18 -33.93
CA GLY A 84 36.40 -17.35 -33.42
C GLY A 84 34.95 -17.30 -33.88
N SER A 85 34.58 -18.16 -34.82
CA SER A 85 33.19 -18.31 -35.26
C SER A 85 32.35 -18.89 -34.14
N VAL A 86 31.56 -18.04 -33.45
CA VAL A 86 30.57 -18.48 -32.47
C VAL A 86 29.27 -18.78 -33.23
N ASN A 87 28.87 -20.05 -33.29
CA ASN A 87 27.54 -20.45 -33.72
C ASN A 87 26.54 -20.04 -32.62
N ILE A 88 25.77 -18.98 -32.86
CA ILE A 88 24.69 -18.54 -31.95
C ILE A 88 23.36 -18.87 -32.60
N GLU A 89 23.00 -20.16 -32.63
CA GLU A 89 21.60 -20.57 -32.74
C GLU A 89 20.95 -20.42 -31.36
N ASN A 90 20.65 -19.17 -30.95
CA ASN A 90 19.60 -18.80 -29.99
C ASN A 90 19.75 -17.32 -29.57
N GLU A 91 19.47 -16.40 -30.49
CA GLU A 91 19.44 -14.96 -30.20
C GLU A 91 18.43 -14.58 -29.11
N ASN A 92 17.39 -15.41 -28.89
CA ASN A 92 16.39 -15.20 -27.85
C ASN A 92 16.92 -15.44 -26.43
N VAL A 93 17.88 -16.35 -26.23
CA VAL A 93 18.37 -16.68 -24.88
C VAL A 93 19.30 -15.59 -24.34
N VAL A 94 20.11 -14.98 -25.21
CA VAL A 94 21.07 -13.92 -24.81
C VAL A 94 20.35 -12.59 -24.50
N ALA A 95 19.30 -12.25 -25.26
CA ALA A 95 18.47 -11.08 -24.98
C ALA A 95 17.70 -11.23 -23.65
N GLN A 96 17.22 -12.43 -23.34
CA GLN A 96 16.54 -12.71 -22.08
C GLN A 96 17.48 -12.65 -20.86
N GLN A 97 18.73 -13.11 -21.00
CA GLN A 97 19.73 -13.00 -19.94
C GLN A 97 20.15 -11.55 -19.65
N ALA A 98 20.22 -10.69 -20.67
CA ALA A 98 20.54 -9.27 -20.49
C ALA A 98 19.42 -8.47 -19.79
N VAL A 99 18.14 -8.80 -20.06
CA VAL A 99 16.99 -8.18 -19.38
C VAL A 99 16.87 -8.66 -17.92
N ALA A 100 17.21 -9.93 -17.64
CA ALA A 100 17.23 -10.45 -16.27
C ALA A 100 18.32 -9.79 -15.41
N LEU A 101 19.53 -9.59 -15.96
CA LEU A 101 20.66 -8.98 -15.24
C LEU A 101 20.42 -7.50 -14.90
N THR A 102 19.76 -6.75 -15.78
CA THR A 102 19.42 -5.34 -15.52
C THR A 102 18.35 -5.20 -14.43
N PHE A 103 17.38 -6.11 -14.37
CA PHE A 103 16.38 -6.14 -13.29
C PHE A 103 16.97 -6.55 -11.93
N GLU A 104 17.87 -7.54 -11.88
CA GLU A 104 18.53 -7.92 -10.62
C GLU A 104 19.42 -6.80 -10.06
N GLN A 105 20.17 -6.09 -10.91
CA GLN A 105 20.99 -4.96 -10.45
C GLN A 105 20.14 -3.77 -9.96
N ILE A 106 18.97 -3.54 -10.55
CA ILE A 106 18.01 -2.53 -10.08
C ILE A 106 17.43 -2.95 -8.72
N PHE A 107 17.11 -4.23 -8.53
CA PHE A 107 16.60 -4.75 -7.25
C PHE A 107 17.65 -4.73 -6.13
N TYR A 108 18.89 -5.16 -6.43
CA TYR A 108 19.96 -5.22 -5.42
C TYR A 108 20.34 -3.82 -4.91
N ASN A 109 20.33 -2.81 -5.77
CA ASN A 109 20.59 -1.42 -5.38
C ASN A 109 19.42 -0.79 -4.59
N SER A 110 18.18 -1.25 -4.78
CA SER A 110 17.01 -0.73 -4.07
C SER A 110 16.91 -1.21 -2.61
N ASN A 111 17.40 -2.42 -2.30
CA ASN A 111 17.37 -2.98 -0.95
C ASN A 111 18.53 -2.52 -0.04
N LEU A 112 19.62 -2.00 -0.61
CA LEU A 112 20.79 -1.56 0.14
C LEU A 112 20.67 -0.14 0.72
N LEU A 113 19.65 0.65 0.34
CA LEU A 113 19.56 2.06 0.75
C LEU A 113 18.43 2.41 1.73
N GLY A 114 17.51 1.50 2.08
CA GLY A 114 16.43 1.80 3.06
C GLY A 114 15.49 2.95 2.68
N THR A 115 15.73 3.60 1.54
CA THR A 115 14.95 4.67 0.95
C THR A 115 14.39 4.14 -0.35
N GLY A 116 13.06 4.09 -0.47
CA GLY A 116 12.37 3.59 -1.65
C GLY A 116 12.93 4.18 -2.94
N ALA A 117 13.67 3.36 -3.70
CA ALA A 117 14.16 3.73 -5.01
C ALA A 117 12.99 3.73 -5.98
N VAL A 118 12.56 4.92 -6.41
CA VAL A 118 11.58 5.08 -7.47
C VAL A 118 12.34 4.92 -8.80
N CYS A 119 12.07 3.83 -9.52
CA CYS A 119 12.53 3.69 -10.90
C CYS A 119 11.85 4.77 -11.75
N ARG A 120 12.60 5.81 -12.15
CA ARG A 120 12.14 6.85 -13.08
C ARG A 120 12.33 6.35 -14.51
N LEU A 121 11.24 6.12 -15.24
CA LEU A 121 11.31 6.01 -16.68
C LEU A 121 11.59 7.40 -17.29
N PRO A 122 12.42 7.51 -18.36
CA PRO A 122 12.68 8.79 -19.00
C PRO A 122 11.38 9.35 -19.62
N GLY A 123 11.00 10.57 -19.23
CA GLY A 123 9.94 11.33 -19.90
C GLY A 123 8.54 11.33 -19.25
N GLY A 124 8.34 10.63 -18.14
CA GLY A 124 7.07 10.66 -17.41
C GLY A 124 7.15 11.41 -16.07
N ASN A 125 6.48 12.56 -15.96
CA ASN A 125 6.16 13.17 -14.66
C ASN A 125 5.05 12.36 -13.96
N TRP A 126 5.34 11.11 -13.63
CA TRP A 126 4.52 10.31 -12.72
C TRP A 126 5.20 10.33 -11.36
N ALA A 127 5.35 11.52 -10.77
CA ALA A 127 5.44 11.57 -9.32
C ALA A 127 4.06 11.11 -8.85
N LEU A 128 3.90 9.80 -8.67
CA LEU A 128 2.81 9.22 -7.91
C LEU A 128 2.87 9.95 -6.59
N GLU A 129 1.99 10.94 -6.45
CA GLU A 129 1.79 11.72 -5.24
C GLU A 129 1.61 10.68 -4.15
N LYS A 130 2.66 10.52 -3.34
CA LYS A 130 2.74 9.43 -2.38
C LYS A 130 1.61 9.70 -1.40
N ARG A 131 0.48 9.02 -1.59
CA ARG A 131 -0.66 9.09 -0.68
C ARG A 131 -0.20 8.47 0.62
N ASP A 132 0.30 9.32 1.51
CA ASP A 132 0.76 8.86 2.80
C ASP A 132 -0.46 8.35 3.55
N SER A 133 -0.41 7.08 3.94
CA SER A 133 -1.49 6.41 4.66
C SER A 133 -0.89 5.52 5.71
N ILE A 134 -1.53 5.49 6.88
CA ILE A 134 -1.03 4.76 8.05
C ILE A 134 -2.21 4.16 8.81
N PHE A 135 -2.01 2.98 9.40
CA PHE A 135 -2.99 2.44 10.33
C PHE A 135 -2.85 3.13 11.68
N TYR A 136 -3.97 3.36 12.37
CA TYR A 136 -3.95 4.06 13.66
C TYR A 136 -3.04 3.36 14.69
N LYS A 137 -2.94 2.02 14.62
CA LYS A 137 -2.06 1.21 15.47
C LYS A 137 -0.57 1.55 15.35
N ASP A 138 -0.17 2.11 14.22
CA ASP A 138 1.23 2.38 13.88
C ASP A 138 1.65 3.82 14.24
N LEU A 139 0.73 4.60 14.83
CA LEU A 139 1.04 5.91 15.37
C LEU A 139 1.88 5.81 16.65
N GLU A 140 2.76 6.78 16.86
CA GLU A 140 3.52 6.92 18.09
C GLU A 140 2.59 7.45 19.19
N VAL A 141 2.53 6.78 20.35
CA VAL A 141 1.83 7.31 21.52
C VAL A 141 2.78 8.29 22.24
N VAL A 142 2.53 9.59 22.09
CA VAL A 142 3.34 10.65 22.73
C VAL A 142 2.95 10.80 24.20
N SER A 143 1.65 10.71 24.48
CA SER A 143 1.12 10.75 25.84
C SER A 143 -0.22 9.99 25.92
N GLY A 144 -0.53 9.50 27.12
CA GLY A 144 -1.77 8.78 27.38
C GLY A 144 -1.65 7.26 27.39
N ALA A 145 -2.79 6.58 27.33
CA ALA A 145 -2.83 5.12 27.30
C ALA A 145 -2.30 4.55 25.98
N LEU A 146 -1.69 3.36 26.07
CA LEU A 146 -1.29 2.59 24.91
C LEU A 146 -2.51 2.23 24.06
N MET A 147 -2.31 2.20 22.75
CA MET A 147 -3.34 1.76 21.82
C MET A 147 -3.53 0.25 21.89
N THR A 148 -4.78 -0.17 22.04
CA THR A 148 -5.19 -1.56 21.87
C THR A 148 -5.62 -1.77 20.43
N HIS A 149 -5.10 -2.84 19.82
CA HIS A 149 -5.45 -3.25 18.46
C HIS A 149 -6.40 -4.45 18.50
N GLN A 150 -7.42 -4.45 17.65
CA GLN A 150 -8.39 -5.55 17.51
C GLN A 150 -8.39 -6.05 16.08
N THR A 151 -8.39 -7.36 15.91
CA THR A 151 -8.45 -8.05 14.62
C THR A 151 -9.70 -8.92 14.53
N ASN A 152 -10.00 -9.47 13.35
CA ASN A 152 -11.17 -10.30 13.09
C ASN A 152 -12.51 -9.57 13.32
N VAL A 153 -12.54 -8.27 13.08
CA VAL A 153 -13.74 -7.45 13.20
C VAL A 153 -14.42 -7.39 11.83
N SER A 154 -15.18 -8.42 11.48
CA SER A 154 -15.69 -8.65 10.12
C SER A 154 -16.51 -7.52 9.50
N LEU A 155 -17.10 -6.64 10.32
CA LEU A 155 -17.89 -5.50 9.87
C LEU A 155 -17.05 -4.23 9.64
N GLN A 156 -15.83 -4.18 10.18
CA GLN A 156 -14.90 -3.08 9.98
C GLN A 156 -14.02 -3.36 8.75
N LEU A 157 -13.80 -2.34 7.93
CA LEU A 157 -12.91 -2.40 6.80
C LEU A 157 -11.50 -2.73 7.30
N TYR A 158 -10.78 -3.55 6.53
CA TYR A 158 -9.50 -4.14 6.93
C TYR A 158 -9.60 -5.11 8.12
N GLU A 159 -10.81 -5.49 8.52
CA GLU A 159 -11.12 -6.43 9.60
C GLU A 159 -10.47 -6.06 10.95
N THR A 160 -10.21 -4.76 11.13
CA THR A 160 -9.41 -4.26 12.25
C THR A 160 -9.73 -2.83 12.64
N PHE A 161 -9.52 -2.51 13.91
CA PHE A 161 -9.45 -1.14 14.42
C PHE A 161 -8.46 -1.05 15.58
N SER A 162 -8.03 0.16 15.90
CA SER A 162 -7.29 0.46 17.11
C SER A 162 -7.99 1.51 17.94
N TYR A 163 -7.78 1.45 19.24
CA TYR A 163 -8.41 2.36 20.17
C TYR A 163 -7.59 2.60 21.42
N GLN A 164 -7.77 3.78 22.02
CA GLN A 164 -7.21 4.10 23.34
C GLN A 164 -8.29 3.85 24.40
N ASN A 165 -7.95 3.04 25.39
CA ASN A 165 -8.80 2.73 26.54
C ASN A 165 -7.94 2.43 27.79
N PRO A 166 -8.07 3.19 28.88
CA PRO A 166 -8.89 4.40 28.99
C PRO A 166 -8.27 5.54 28.19
N ALA A 167 -9.09 6.34 27.50
CA ALA A 167 -8.64 7.59 26.91
C ALA A 167 -8.98 8.74 27.87
N VAL A 168 -8.10 9.73 28.00
CA VAL A 168 -8.34 10.94 28.78
C VAL A 168 -8.00 12.20 27.99
N ILE A 169 -8.45 13.36 28.46
CA ILE A 169 -8.09 14.64 27.86
C ILE A 169 -6.56 14.82 27.90
N ASN A 170 -6.01 15.32 26.79
CA ASN A 170 -4.59 15.48 26.51
C ASN A 170 -3.81 14.21 26.12
N ASP A 171 -4.48 13.06 25.92
CA ASP A 171 -3.82 11.94 25.24
C ASP A 171 -3.48 12.32 23.80
N VAL A 172 -2.27 11.97 23.34
CA VAL A 172 -1.74 12.34 22.02
C VAL A 172 -1.14 11.13 21.33
N VAL A 173 -1.55 10.91 20.08
CA VAL A 173 -0.87 10.04 19.13
C VAL A 173 -0.33 10.84 17.95
N ARG A 174 0.82 10.43 17.42
CA ARG A 174 1.62 11.20 16.46
C ARG A 174 1.97 10.40 15.22
N TRP A 175 1.92 11.09 14.09
CA TRP A 175 2.40 10.63 12.80
C TRP A 175 3.42 11.62 12.24
N LYS A 176 4.59 11.12 11.85
CA LYS A 176 5.61 11.90 11.17
C LYS A 176 5.48 11.74 9.66
N VAL A 177 5.36 12.85 8.93
CA VAL A 177 5.16 12.87 7.47
C VAL A 177 6.10 13.86 6.81
N ASN A 178 6.45 13.65 5.54
CA ASN A 178 7.12 14.68 4.74
C ASN A 178 6.12 15.28 3.74
N LEU A 179 5.80 16.56 3.89
CA LEU A 179 4.85 17.28 3.04
C LEU A 179 5.47 18.58 2.53
N ASN A 180 4.96 19.06 1.39
CA ASN A 180 5.27 20.39 0.91
C ASN A 180 4.27 21.40 1.47
N GLU A 181 4.61 22.69 1.41
CA GLU A 181 3.67 23.78 1.65
C GLU A 181 2.43 23.61 0.76
N GLY A 182 1.25 23.68 1.36
CA GLY A 182 0.01 23.37 0.65
C GLY A 182 -1.21 23.20 1.56
N SER A 183 -2.37 23.06 0.93
CA SER A 183 -3.63 22.73 1.60
C SER A 183 -3.94 21.25 1.38
N TYR A 184 -4.28 20.57 2.47
CA TYR A 184 -4.50 19.13 2.50
C TYR A 184 -5.77 18.78 3.25
N SER A 185 -6.20 17.53 3.14
CA SER A 185 -7.28 16.95 3.93
C SER A 185 -6.81 15.65 4.57
N LEU A 186 -6.90 15.57 5.90
CA LEU A 186 -6.71 14.33 6.65
C LEU A 186 -8.04 13.58 6.71
N PHE A 187 -8.02 12.34 6.25
CA PHE A 187 -9.17 11.44 6.34
C PHE A 187 -8.93 10.44 7.47
N LEU A 188 -9.95 10.25 8.31
CA LEU A 188 -9.90 9.33 9.45
C LEU A 188 -11.05 8.34 9.32
N LEU A 189 -10.73 7.07 9.07
CA LEU A 189 -11.68 5.98 9.05
C LEU A 189 -11.80 5.39 10.46
N GLY A 190 -12.99 5.33 11.02
CA GLY A 190 -13.22 4.84 12.37
C GLY A 190 -14.68 4.43 12.62
N SER A 191 -15.01 4.30 13.90
CA SER A 191 -16.32 3.78 14.33
C SER A 191 -16.92 4.63 15.45
N PRO A 192 -17.81 5.60 15.13
CA PRO A 192 -18.47 6.43 16.14
C PRO A 192 -19.42 5.61 17.02
N SER A 193 -19.62 6.08 18.25
CA SER A 193 -20.43 5.39 19.27
C SER A 193 -20.78 6.35 20.41
N THR A 194 -21.58 5.87 21.37
CA THR A 194 -22.07 6.64 22.53
C THR A 194 -21.01 6.97 23.58
N ASN A 195 -19.78 6.46 23.43
CA ASN A 195 -18.69 6.58 24.38
C ASN A 195 -17.40 7.11 23.73
N ARG A 196 -17.53 7.96 22.71
CA ARG A 196 -16.40 8.49 21.95
C ARG A 196 -16.01 9.92 22.37
N GLY A 197 -14.73 10.22 22.19
CA GLY A 197 -14.16 11.54 22.43
C GLY A 197 -14.25 12.48 21.23
N ILE A 198 -13.76 13.69 21.47
CA ILE A 198 -13.47 14.72 20.47
C ILE A 198 -11.95 14.77 20.30
N ILE A 199 -11.50 14.64 19.06
CA ILE A 199 -10.09 14.69 18.68
C ILE A 199 -9.81 16.04 18.02
N ALA A 200 -8.71 16.70 18.40
CA ALA A 200 -8.14 17.82 17.67
C ALA A 200 -7.02 17.34 16.74
N LEU A 201 -6.96 17.93 15.55
CA LEU A 201 -5.81 17.84 14.65
C LEU A 201 -4.83 18.95 15.00
N GLU A 202 -3.60 18.60 15.32
CA GLU A 202 -2.52 19.57 15.48
C GLU A 202 -1.39 19.27 14.48
N ILE A 203 -0.94 20.29 13.76
CA ILE A 203 0.19 20.20 12.84
C ILE A 203 1.31 21.04 13.43
N ASP A 204 2.43 20.41 13.78
CA ASP A 204 3.55 21.06 14.47
C ASP A 204 3.10 21.85 15.71
N ASN A 205 2.17 21.27 16.49
CA ASN A 205 1.52 21.85 17.67
C ASN A 205 0.54 23.01 17.39
N ILE A 206 0.18 23.26 16.13
CA ILE A 206 -0.84 24.26 15.75
C ILE A 206 -2.16 23.54 15.47
N ASN A 207 -3.18 23.85 16.26
CA ASN A 207 -4.52 23.28 16.10
C ASN A 207 -5.16 23.72 14.77
N GLN A 208 -5.60 22.74 13.98
CA GLN A 208 -6.25 22.91 12.67
C GLN A 208 -7.77 22.69 12.71
N GLY A 209 -8.29 22.15 13.81
CA GLY A 209 -9.70 21.85 13.98
C GLY A 209 -9.95 20.63 14.85
N THR A 210 -11.22 20.29 15.02
CA THR A 210 -11.66 19.17 15.85
C THR A 210 -12.71 18.32 15.15
N VAL A 211 -12.77 17.04 15.50
CA VAL A 211 -13.81 16.11 15.07
C VAL A 211 -14.45 15.41 16.28
N ASP A 212 -15.79 15.43 16.32
CA ASP A 212 -16.57 14.67 17.30
C ASP A 212 -16.88 13.26 16.74
N TRP A 213 -16.45 12.24 17.48
CA TRP A 213 -16.73 10.84 17.19
C TRP A 213 -17.97 10.30 17.91
N TYR A 214 -18.65 11.12 18.72
CA TYR A 214 -19.90 10.73 19.34
C TYR A 214 -20.99 10.44 18.30
N SER A 215 -21.75 9.37 18.56
CA SER A 215 -23.00 9.07 17.87
C SER A 215 -23.92 8.31 18.82
N SER A 216 -25.22 8.58 18.77
CA SER A 216 -26.23 7.80 19.50
C SER A 216 -26.37 6.37 18.98
N VAL A 217 -25.93 6.12 17.74
CA VAL A 217 -25.96 4.81 17.08
C VAL A 217 -24.54 4.42 16.69
N PHE A 218 -24.14 3.21 17.08
CA PHE A 218 -22.86 2.65 16.67
C PHE A 218 -22.82 2.42 15.15
N GLN A 219 -21.75 2.85 14.49
CA GLN A 219 -21.55 2.66 13.06
C GLN A 219 -20.10 2.25 12.77
N TYR A 220 -19.91 1.30 11.84
CA TYR A 220 -18.59 0.96 11.30
C TYR A 220 -18.27 1.81 10.07
N ASN A 221 -16.99 1.91 9.75
CA ASN A 221 -16.49 2.48 8.49
C ASN A 221 -16.88 3.95 8.21
N ILE A 222 -17.04 4.74 9.25
CA ILE A 222 -17.32 6.16 9.10
C ILE A 222 -16.01 6.90 8.85
N THR A 223 -15.98 7.67 7.76
CA THR A 223 -14.84 8.55 7.43
C THR A 223 -15.15 9.98 7.84
N LYS A 224 -14.27 10.56 8.64
CA LYS A 224 -14.27 11.99 8.96
C LYS A 224 -13.15 12.67 8.19
N ILE A 225 -13.35 13.93 7.81
CA ILE A 225 -12.40 14.70 7.00
C ILE A 225 -12.06 15.98 7.78
N MET A 226 -10.77 16.26 7.93
CA MET A 226 -10.27 17.46 8.57
C MET A 226 -9.33 18.20 7.61
N PRO A 227 -9.70 19.39 7.09
CA PRO A 227 -8.79 20.19 6.28
C PRO A 227 -7.68 20.77 7.15
N PHE A 228 -6.48 20.92 6.58
CA PHE A 228 -5.35 21.59 7.24
C PHE A 228 -4.41 22.23 6.21
N VAL A 229 -3.53 23.10 6.71
CA VAL A 229 -2.52 23.80 5.89
C VAL A 229 -1.12 23.48 6.42
N ILE A 230 -0.20 23.23 5.49
CA ILE A 230 1.23 23.13 5.75
C ILE A 230 1.87 24.43 5.28
N THR A 231 2.62 25.09 6.16
CA THR A 231 3.20 26.43 5.91
C THR A 231 4.66 26.41 5.47
N THR A 232 5.33 25.26 5.55
CA THR A 232 6.73 25.11 5.16
C THR A 232 6.92 23.74 4.52
N ASN A 233 7.87 23.58 3.59
CA ASN A 233 8.22 22.24 3.09
C ASN A 233 9.04 21.47 4.14
N GLY A 234 8.84 20.16 4.24
CA GLY A 234 9.73 19.27 4.99
C GLY A 234 8.98 18.25 5.83
N GLU A 235 9.62 17.85 6.92
CA GLU A 235 9.06 16.92 7.90
C GLU A 235 8.12 17.65 8.85
N HIS A 236 6.94 17.09 9.07
CA HIS A 236 5.89 17.61 9.94
C HIS A 236 5.40 16.54 10.90
N PHE A 237 4.93 17.00 12.07
CA PHE A 237 4.20 16.16 13.02
C PHE A 237 2.71 16.40 12.89
N ILE A 238 1.97 15.34 12.59
CA ILE A 238 0.52 15.28 12.66
C ILE A 238 0.12 14.62 13.96
N ASP A 239 -0.43 15.41 14.87
CA ASP A 239 -0.89 14.97 16.17
C ASP A 239 -2.41 14.90 16.21
N LEU A 240 -2.91 13.80 16.77
CA LEU A 240 -4.31 13.62 17.12
C LEU A 240 -4.42 13.66 18.65
N LYS A 241 -4.96 14.77 19.16
CA LYS A 241 -5.09 15.01 20.60
C LYS A 241 -6.53 14.86 21.07
N VAL A 242 -6.76 14.13 22.15
CA VAL A 242 -8.06 14.09 22.81
C VAL A 242 -8.30 15.39 23.56
N VAL A 243 -9.29 16.18 23.14
CA VAL A 243 -9.55 17.51 23.72
C VAL A 243 -10.82 17.57 24.57
N GLY A 244 -11.67 16.56 24.48
CA GLY A 244 -12.91 16.51 25.23
C GLY A 244 -13.81 15.38 24.78
N LYS A 245 -15.09 15.45 25.14
CA LYS A 245 -16.14 14.56 24.66
C LYS A 245 -17.45 15.34 24.53
N ASN A 246 -18.35 14.84 23.69
CA ASN A 246 -19.73 15.32 23.68
C ASN A 246 -20.35 15.18 25.08
N ALA A 247 -21.22 16.11 25.49
CA ALA A 247 -21.88 16.04 26.80
C ALA A 247 -22.69 14.76 26.99
N ALA A 248 -23.26 14.23 25.90
CA ALA A 248 -24.01 12.97 25.88
C ALA A 248 -23.12 11.72 25.75
N SER A 249 -21.81 11.89 25.53
CA SER A 249 -20.88 10.76 25.49
C SER A 249 -20.57 10.26 26.90
N SER A 250 -20.52 8.96 27.10
CA SER A 250 -20.16 8.39 28.41
C SER A 250 -18.65 8.40 28.67
N ASP A 251 -17.80 8.54 27.64
CA ASP A 251 -16.34 8.40 27.75
C ASP A 251 -15.59 9.14 26.62
N TYR A 252 -14.26 9.04 26.60
CA TYR A 252 -13.36 9.73 25.66
C TYR A 252 -12.74 8.79 24.61
N PHE A 253 -13.25 7.56 24.43
CA PHE A 253 -12.58 6.58 23.57
C PHE A 253 -12.46 7.08 22.13
N ASN A 254 -11.36 6.75 21.49
CA ASN A 254 -11.16 7.02 20.07
C ASN A 254 -10.91 5.71 19.36
N VAL A 255 -11.76 5.38 18.40
CA VAL A 255 -11.67 4.15 17.61
C VAL A 255 -11.42 4.56 16.16
N VAL A 256 -10.18 4.41 15.73
CA VAL A 256 -9.73 4.75 14.39
C VAL A 256 -9.00 3.54 13.81
N THR A 257 -9.26 3.24 12.56
CA THR A 257 -8.65 2.14 11.81
C THR A 257 -7.49 2.64 10.98
N LYS A 258 -7.75 3.62 10.10
CA LYS A 258 -6.77 4.08 9.10
C LYS A 258 -6.88 5.58 8.88
N LEU A 259 -5.74 6.19 8.55
CA LEU A 259 -5.60 7.58 8.22
C LEU A 259 -4.93 7.70 6.85
N TRP A 260 -5.29 8.73 6.09
CA TRP A 260 -4.59 9.09 4.86
C TRP A 260 -4.76 10.57 4.54
N ILE A 261 -3.80 11.11 3.79
CA ILE A 261 -3.79 12.51 3.34
C ILE A 261 -4.14 12.57 1.85
N LYS A 262 -4.87 13.61 1.45
CA LYS A 262 -5.07 14.01 0.05
C LYS A 262 -4.92 15.50 -0.10
#